data_AF-A0A1J5PBQ6-F1
#
_entry.id   AF-A0A1J5PBQ6-F1
#
_cell.length_a   1.000
_cell.length_b   1.000
_cell.length_c   1.000
_cell.angle_alpha   90.00
_cell.angle_beta   90.00
_cell.angle_gamma   90.00
#
_symmetry.space_group_name_H-M   'P 1'
#
loop_
_entity.id
_entity.type
_entity.pdbx_description
1 polymer ?
#
loop_
_entity_poly.entity_id
_entity_poly.type
_entity_poly.pdbx_seq_one_letter_code
_entity_poly.pdbx_strand_id
1 'polypeptide(L)' 'MKRRGWTLWVLWAVLAALVALDWHFSAEHQRFAEPPPLALGHGPAPDAGHCSLAPGK' A
#
# COMPACT_ATOMS: atom_id res chain seq x y z
N MET A 1 19.91 18.83 -29.50
CA MET A 1 19.27 17.63 -28.89
C MET A 1 19.95 17.12 -27.61
N LYS A 2 21.23 17.41 -27.31
CA LYS A 2 21.94 16.87 -26.11
C LYS A 2 21.40 17.32 -24.73
N ARG A 3 20.80 18.51 -24.61
CA ARG A 3 20.33 19.06 -23.31
C ARG A 3 19.15 18.29 -22.72
N ARG A 4 18.30 17.68 -23.56
CA ARG A 4 17.08 16.97 -23.15
C ARG A 4 17.37 15.64 -22.45
N GLY A 5 18.47 14.97 -22.81
CA GLY A 5 18.87 13.71 -22.19
C GLY A 5 19.35 13.90 -20.75
N TRP A 6 20.10 14.97 -20.49
CA TRP A 6 20.59 15.27 -19.14
C TRP A 6 19.43 15.53 -18.16
N THR A 7 18.46 16.36 -18.54
CA THR A 7 17.34 16.71 -17.66
C THR A 7 16.51 15.50 -17.27
N LEU A 8 16.40 14.51 -18.15
CA LEU A 8 15.76 13.22 -17.86
C LEU A 8 16.50 12.45 -16.77
N TRP A 9 17.82 12.36 -16.86
CA TRP A 9 18.64 11.70 -15.83
C TRP A 9 18.58 12.42 -14.49
N VAL A 10 18.60 13.76 -14.49
CA VAL A 10 18.44 14.55 -13.26
C VAL A 10 17.07 14.31 -12.64
N LEU A 11 15.99 14.32 -13.42
CA LEU A 11 14.65 13.99 -12.94
C LEU A 11 14.63 12.62 -12.26
N TRP A 12 15.17 11.59 -12.92
CA TRP A 12 15.20 10.24 -12.38
C TRP A 12 16.05 10.12 -11.11
N ALA A 13 17.19 10.80 -11.05
CA ALA A 13 18.03 10.83 -9.86
C ALA A 13 17.30 11.49 -8.68
N VAL A 14 16.61 12.61 -8.92
CA VAL A 14 15.80 13.30 -7.90
C VAL A 14 14.66 12.40 -7.44
N LEU A 15 13.95 11.73 -8.36
CA LEU A 15 12.85 10.83 -8.04
C LEU A 15 13.34 9.65 -7.17
N ALA A 16 14.44 9.02 -7.55
CA ALA A 16 15.03 7.91 -6.80
C ALA A 16 15.46 8.34 -5.40
N ALA A 17 16.04 9.53 -5.25
CA ALA A 17 16.41 10.08 -3.96
C ALA A 17 15.19 10.31 -3.06
N LEU A 18 14.10 10.88 -3.61
CA LEU A 18 12.87 11.10 -2.86
C LEU A 18 12.23 9.78 -2.41
N VAL A 19 12.19 8.76 -3.27
CA VAL A 19 11.67 7.43 -2.92
C VAL A 19 12.51 6.77 -1.83
N ALA A 20 13.84 6.85 -1.92
CA ALA A 20 14.72 6.31 -0.89
C ALA A 20 14.54 7.03 0.45
N LEU A 21 14.34 8.35 0.42
CA LEU A 21 14.09 9.16 1.61
C LEU A 21 12.75 8.79 2.25
N ASP A 22 11.69 8.69 1.46
CA ASP A 22 10.36 8.27 1.92
C ASP A 22 10.41 6.86 2.53
N TRP A 23 11.10 5.93 1.87
CA TRP A 23 11.31 4.57 2.39
C TRP A 23 12.05 4.57 3.74
N HIS A 24 13.07 5.42 3.89
CA HIS A 24 13.86 5.48 5.12
C HIS A 24 13.08 6.07 6.30
N PHE A 25 12.18 7.03 6.05
CA PHE A 25 11.36 7.67 7.08
C PHE A 25 9.99 7.03 7.29
N SER A 26 9.56 6.15 6.38
CA SER A 26 8.32 5.41 6.54
C SER A 26 8.39 4.56 7.79
N ALA A 27 7.42 4.77 8.69
CA ALA A 27 7.27 3.91 9.86
C ALA A 27 7.02 2.47 9.42
N GLU A 28 7.55 1.50 10.17
CA GLU A 28 7.27 0.09 9.92
C GLU A 28 5.75 -0.13 10.00
N HIS A 29 5.13 -0.37 8.84
CA HIS A 29 3.69 -0.53 8.76
C HIS A 29 3.30 -1.88 9.36
N GLN A 30 2.95 -1.89 10.65
CA GLN A 30 2.50 -3.10 11.35
C GLN A 30 1.09 -3.47 10.89
N ARG A 31 1.01 -4.18 9.76
CA ARG A 31 -0.23 -4.70 9.16
C ARG A 31 -1.05 -5.63 10.08
N PHE A 32 -0.48 -6.03 11.21
CA PHE A 32 -1.07 -6.95 12.19
C PHE A 32 -1.12 -6.37 13.61
N ALA A 33 -0.78 -5.08 13.78
CA ALA A 33 -1.00 -4.41 15.06
C ALA A 33 -2.49 -4.12 15.29
N GLU A 34 -3.25 -3.97 14.22
CA GLU A 34 -4.70 -3.87 14.29
C GLU A 34 -5.27 -5.27 14.47
N PRO A 35 -6.11 -5.51 15.51
CA PRO A 35 -6.73 -6.81 15.71
C PRO A 35 -7.52 -7.18 14.46
N PRO A 36 -7.51 -8.46 14.03
CA PRO A 36 -8.33 -8.88 12.90
C PRO A 36 -9.79 -8.47 13.18
N PRO A 37 -10.59 -8.13 12.16
CA PRO A 37 -11.98 -7.67 12.37
C PRO A 37 -12.83 -8.61 13.22
N LEU A 38 -12.53 -9.91 13.19
CA LEU A 38 -13.16 -10.94 14.04
C LEU A 38 -12.83 -10.77 15.55
N ALA A 39 -11.65 -10.24 15.88
CA ALA A 39 -11.20 -9.97 17.25
C ALA A 39 -11.71 -8.63 17.80
N LEU A 40 -12.32 -7.78 16.98
CA LEU A 40 -12.95 -6.52 17.42
C LEU A 40 -14.33 -6.72 18.09
N GLY A 41 -14.77 -7.97 18.29
CA GLY A 41 -16.04 -8.27 18.97
C GLY A 41 -17.28 -7.87 18.16
N HIS A 42 -17.13 -7.59 16.86
CA HIS A 42 -18.24 -7.42 15.97
C HIS A 42 -19.00 -8.75 15.87
N GLY A 43 -20.27 -8.75 16.27
CA GLY A 43 -21.18 -9.86 16.00
C GLY A 43 -21.31 -10.11 14.49
N PRO A 44 -21.96 -11.20 14.07
CA PRO A 44 -22.20 -11.47 12.66
C PRO A 44 -22.85 -10.25 11.99
N ALA A 45 -22.09 -9.58 11.12
CA ALA A 45 -22.59 -8.47 10.34
C ALA A 45 -23.27 -9.04 9.09
N PRO A 46 -24.53 -8.68 8.81
CA PRO A 46 -25.30 -9.24 7.68
C PRO A 46 -24.64 -8.99 6.32
N ASP A 47 -23.73 -8.01 6.24
CA ASP A 47 -23.03 -7.63 5.02
C ASP A 47 -21.52 -7.95 4.99
N ALA A 48 -20.99 -8.58 6.04
CA ALA A 48 -19.61 -9.05 6.03
C ALA A 48 -19.54 -10.42 5.33
N GLY A 49 -18.93 -10.48 4.15
CA GLY A 49 -18.65 -11.75 3.47
C GLY A 49 -19.43 -12.04 2.19
N HIS A 50 -20.11 -11.04 1.60
CA HIS A 50 -20.78 -11.19 0.29
C HIS A 50 -19.88 -11.73 -0.82
N CYS A 51 -18.55 -11.56 -0.71
CA CYS A 51 -17.57 -12.05 -1.68
C CYS A 51 -17.09 -13.50 -1.46
N SER A 52 -17.55 -14.21 -0.41
CA SER A 52 -17.10 -15.58 -0.10
C SER A 52 -18.21 -16.64 -0.21
N LEU A 53 -19.34 -16.33 -0.85
CA LEU A 53 -20.40 -17.32 -1.09
C LEU A 53 -19.90 -18.41 -2.05
N ALA A 54 -20.05 -19.67 -1.64
CA ALA A 54 -19.84 -20.81 -2.53
C ALA A 54 -20.76 -20.66 -3.76
N PRO A 55 -20.30 -21.01 -4.98
CA PRO A 55 -21.13 -20.90 -6.17
C PRO A 55 -22.43 -21.69 -5.98
N GLY A 56 -23.56 -21.05 -6.30
CA GLY A 56 -24.87 -21.68 -6.29
C GLY A 56 -24.85 -22.91 -7.21
N LYS A 57 -25.52 -23.98 -6.77
CA LYS A 57 -25.64 -25.23 -7.54
C LYS A 57 -26.34 -25.03 -8.88
#